data_AF-A0A7V6ZQ75-F1
#
_entry.id   AF-A0A7V6ZQ75-F1
#
_cell.length_a   1.000
_cell.length_b   1.000
_cell.length_c   1.000
_cell.angle_alpha   90.00
_cell.angle_beta   90.00
_cell.angle_gamma   90.00
#
_symmetry.space_group_name_H-M   'P 1'
#
loop_
_entity.id
_entity.type
_entity.pdbx_description
1 polymer ?
#
loop_
_entity_poly.entity_id
_entity_poly.type
_entity_poly.pdbx_seq_one_letter_code
_entity_poly.pdbx_strand_id
1 'polypeptide(L)'
;MKELNIRYRTKEVRLLFGKGAFSGSLFSKGRRHLVLTDDNVYKYHGEKMREIPGAVFKCVPAGEESKTVENALALFELLLEEGFTKDDCLVAFGGGMVTDLGGFVASTFKRGMR
;
A
#
# COMPACT_ATOMS: atom_id res chain seq x y z
N MET A 1 8.58 10.52 17.35
CA MET A 1 8.88 9.86 16.08
C MET A 1 10.33 9.44 16.07
N LYS A 2 10.63 8.20 15.68
CA LYS A 2 11.97 7.69 15.45
C LYS A 2 12.09 7.25 14.00
N GLU A 3 13.29 7.36 13.45
CA GLU A 3 13.61 6.97 12.07
C GLU A 3 14.80 6.00 12.09
N LEU A 4 14.72 4.94 11.30
CA LEU A 4 15.80 4.00 11.05
C LEU A 4 15.94 3.79 9.54
N ASN A 5 17.14 3.99 9.02
CA ASN A 5 17.45 3.76 7.62
C ASN A 5 18.08 2.38 7.45
N ILE A 6 17.43 1.51 6.68
CA ILE A 6 17.94 0.19 6.34
C ILE A 6 18.44 0.21 4.91
N ARG A 7 19.73 -0.04 4.73
CA ARG A 7 20.35 -0.15 3.42
C ARG A 7 20.41 -1.61 2.99
N TYR A 8 19.68 -1.94 1.93
CA TYR A 8 19.80 -3.19 1.19
C TYR A 8 20.79 -3.03 0.04
N ARG A 9 21.14 -4.14 -0.62
CA ARG A 9 22.08 -4.15 -1.75
C ARG A 9 21.69 -3.18 -2.88
N THR A 10 20.39 -3.00 -3.13
CA THR A 10 19.88 -2.25 -4.29
C THR A 10 19.04 -1.04 -3.93
N LYS A 11 18.71 -0.85 -2.65
CA LYS A 11 17.80 0.21 -2.20
C LYS A 11 18.01 0.55 -0.73
N GLU A 12 17.64 1.76 -0.36
CA GLU A 12 17.56 2.21 1.02
C GLU A 12 16.09 2.43 1.39
N VAL A 13 15.68 1.91 2.56
CA VAL A 13 14.32 1.99 3.06
C VAL A 13 14.32 2.73 4.39
N ARG A 14 13.42 3.70 4.51
CA ARG A 14 13.21 4.48 5.72
C ARG A 14 12.11 3.83 6.55
N LEU A 15 12.40 3.46 7.78
CA LEU A 15 11.42 2.98 8.76
C LEU A 15 11.10 4.10 9.74
N LEU A 16 9.84 4.54 9.77
CA LEU A 16 9.33 5.54 10.69
C LEU A 16 8.46 4.87 11.75
N PHE A 17 8.72 5.10 13.03
CA PHE A 17 7.98 4.48 14.12
C PHE A 17 7.74 5.40 15.33
N GLY A 18 6.65 5.13 16.05
CA GLY A 18 6.18 5.91 17.20
C GLY A 18 5.04 6.87 16.88
N LYS A 19 4.56 7.59 17.90
CA LYS A 19 3.45 8.55 17.77
C LYS A 19 3.78 9.63 16.72
N GLY A 20 2.84 9.84 15.80
CA GLY A 20 2.95 10.82 14.71
C GLY A 20 3.80 10.38 13.52
N ALA A 21 4.19 9.10 13.44
CA ALA A 21 5.03 8.60 12.33
C ALA A 21 4.30 8.60 10.97
N PHE A 22 2.97 8.51 10.95
CA PHE A 22 2.18 8.59 9.72
C PHE A 22 1.70 10.01 9.48
N SER A 23 1.82 10.46 8.23
CA SER A 23 1.31 11.73 7.72
C SER A 23 1.11 11.63 6.21
N GLY A 24 0.08 12.26 5.67
CA GLY A 24 -0.10 12.42 4.22
C GLY A 24 1.11 13.03 3.50
N SER A 25 1.95 13.79 4.20
CA SER A 25 3.18 14.39 3.65
C SER A 25 4.28 13.39 3.28
N LEU A 26 4.14 12.12 3.69
CA LEU A 26 5.06 11.05 3.31
C LEU A 26 4.90 10.63 1.83
N PHE A 27 3.79 11.02 1.20
CA PHE A 27 3.40 10.59 -0.12
C PHE A 27 3.53 11.73 -1.13
N SER A 28 3.95 11.40 -2.36
CA SER A 28 4.21 12.41 -3.39
C SER A 28 2.91 12.88 -4.03
N LYS A 29 2.60 14.18 -3.97
CA LYS A 29 1.37 14.75 -4.57
C LYS A 29 1.27 14.59 -6.10
N GLY A 30 2.36 14.29 -6.80
CA GLY A 30 2.40 14.08 -8.25
C GLY A 30 2.26 12.61 -8.68
N ARG A 31 2.00 11.69 -7.74
CA ARG A 31 1.81 10.27 -8.00
C ARG A 31 0.43 9.84 -7.52
N ARG A 32 -0.11 8.79 -8.12
CA ARG A 32 -1.30 8.14 -7.58
C ARG A 32 -0.92 7.03 -6.61
N HIS A 33 -1.84 6.76 -5.69
CA HIS A 33 -1.63 5.77 -4.65
C HIS A 33 -2.81 4.80 -4.62
N LEU A 34 -2.57 3.52 -4.89
CA LEU A 34 -3.55 2.48 -4.59
C LEU A 34 -3.38 2.12 -3.10
N VAL A 35 -4.37 2.45 -2.28
CA VAL A 35 -4.36 2.11 -0.85
C VAL A 35 -5.12 0.78 -0.66
N LEU A 36 -4.36 -0.28 -0.40
CA LEU A 36 -4.90 -1.60 -0.06
C LEU A 36 -5.00 -1.73 1.46
N THR A 37 -6.18 -2.13 1.95
CA THR A 37 -6.42 -2.37 3.37
C THR A 37 -7.48 -3.46 3.57
N ASP A 38 -7.74 -3.82 4.82
CA ASP A 38 -8.84 -4.71 5.20
C ASP A 38 -9.97 -3.96 5.91
N ASP A 39 -11.14 -4.59 5.99
CA ASP A 39 -12.35 -3.98 6.56
C ASP A 39 -12.17 -3.52 8.02
N ASN A 40 -11.41 -4.27 8.82
CA ASN A 40 -11.16 -3.92 10.23
C ASN A 40 -10.27 -2.69 10.33
N VAL A 41 -9.17 -2.66 9.57
CA VAL A 41 -8.24 -1.54 9.58
C VAL A 41 -8.89 -0.29 8.98
N TYR A 42 -9.65 -0.42 7.90
CA TYR A 42 -10.40 0.69 7.30
C TYR A 42 -11.39 1.30 8.30
N LYS A 43 -12.13 0.47 9.04
CA LYS A 43 -13.09 0.94 10.06
C LYS A 43 -12.45 1.89 11.08
N TYR A 44 -11.23 1.63 11.52
CA TYR A 44 -10.57 2.42 12.57
C TYR A 44 -9.63 3.51 12.04
N HIS A 45 -9.16 3.40 10.79
CA HIS A 45 -8.10 4.26 10.24
C HIS A 45 -8.43 4.92 8.91
N GLY A 46 -9.63 4.71 8.35
CA GLY A 46 -10.03 5.26 7.05
C GLY A 46 -9.82 6.77 6.92
N GLU A 47 -10.13 7.55 7.97
CA GLU A 47 -9.89 9.01 7.96
C GLU A 47 -8.41 9.36 7.76
N LYS A 48 -7.49 8.65 8.42
CA LYS A 48 -6.05 8.88 8.25
C LYS A 48 -5.59 8.50 6.85
N MET A 49 -6.13 7.42 6.29
CA MET A 49 -5.75 6.99 4.95
C MET A 49 -6.17 8.03 3.88
N ARG A 50 -7.20 8.84 4.13
CA ARG A 50 -7.60 9.94 3.23
C ARG A 50 -6.61 11.10 3.18
N GLU A 51 -5.64 11.16 4.11
CA GLU A 51 -4.53 12.10 4.02
C GLU A 51 -3.57 11.76 2.85
N ILE A 52 -3.63 10.54 2.31
CA ILE A 52 -2.82 10.10 1.18
C ILE A 52 -3.34 10.79 -0.10
N PRO A 53 -2.54 11.64 -0.77
CA PRO A 53 -2.98 12.39 -1.93
C PRO A 53 -3.22 11.46 -3.12
N GLY A 54 -4.32 11.67 -3.86
CA GLY A 54 -4.63 10.87 -5.06
C GLY A 54 -4.85 9.39 -4.75
N ALA A 55 -5.39 9.08 -3.56
CA ALA A 55 -5.66 7.72 -3.12
C ALA A 55 -6.88 7.11 -3.84
N VAL A 56 -6.68 5.92 -4.41
CA VAL A 56 -7.73 4.99 -4.82
C VAL A 56 -7.77 3.87 -3.79
N PHE A 57 -8.94 3.56 -3.23
CA PHE A 57 -9.06 2.61 -2.13
C PHE A 57 -9.52 1.24 -2.61
N LYS A 58 -8.85 0.19 -2.13
CA LYS A 58 -9.32 -1.20 -2.23
C LYS A 58 -9.33 -1.83 -0.84
N CYS A 59 -10.52 -2.24 -0.39
CA CYS A 59 -10.70 -3.02 0.83
C CYS A 59 -10.90 -4.50 0.47
N VAL A 60 -10.31 -5.38 1.27
CA VAL A 60 -10.54 -6.82 1.23
C VAL A 60 -11.11 -7.30 2.58
N PRO A 61 -11.81 -8.43 2.62
CA PRO A 61 -12.23 -9.02 3.89
C PRO A 61 -11.02 -9.23 4.83
N ALA A 62 -11.21 -8.99 6.12
CA ALA A 62 -10.15 -9.26 7.09
C ALA A 62 -9.95 -10.76 7.28
N GLY A 63 -8.68 -11.19 7.39
CA GLY A 63 -8.29 -12.58 7.64
C GLY A 63 -7.37 -13.17 6.57
N GLU A 64 -6.63 -14.23 6.91
CA GLU A 64 -5.66 -14.86 6.02
C GLU A 64 -6.31 -15.46 4.76
N GLU A 65 -7.61 -15.76 4.83
CA GLU A 65 -8.41 -16.23 3.69
C GLU A 65 -8.48 -15.23 2.53
N SER A 66 -8.16 -13.95 2.77
CA SER A 66 -8.05 -12.95 1.70
C SER A 66 -6.73 -13.02 0.93
N LYS A 67 -5.77 -13.84 1.37
CA LYS A 67 -4.47 -14.00 0.74
C LYS A 67 -4.55 -15.00 -0.43
N THR A 68 -5.31 -14.62 -1.44
CA THR A 68 -5.62 -15.48 -2.58
C THR A 68 -5.16 -14.87 -3.89
N VAL A 69 -5.03 -15.73 -4.90
CA VAL A 69 -4.69 -15.30 -6.27
C VAL A 69 -5.82 -14.45 -6.84
N GLU A 70 -7.07 -14.76 -6.51
CA GLU A 70 -8.26 -14.01 -6.95
C GLU A 70 -8.22 -12.56 -6.47
N ASN A 71 -7.86 -12.34 -5.20
CA ASN A 71 -7.69 -10.98 -4.69
C ASN A 71 -6.50 -10.25 -5.32
N ALA A 72 -5.41 -10.97 -5.63
CA ALA A 72 -4.29 -10.38 -6.37
C ALA A 72 -4.70 -10.01 -7.81
N LEU A 73 -5.48 -10.84 -8.50
CA LEU A 73 -6.01 -10.57 -9.83
C LEU A 73 -6.93 -9.35 -9.82
N ALA A 74 -7.85 -9.25 -8.86
CA ALA A 74 -8.72 -8.10 -8.70
C ALA A 74 -7.93 -6.79 -8.45
N LEU A 75 -6.78 -6.87 -7.78
CA LEU A 75 -5.88 -5.74 -7.60
C LEU A 75 -5.17 -5.36 -8.91
N PHE A 76 -4.73 -6.33 -9.71
CA PHE A 76 -4.15 -6.05 -11.02
C PHE A 76 -5.18 -5.43 -11.98
N GLU A 77 -6.40 -5.95 -12.00
CA GLU A 77 -7.51 -5.40 -12.79
C GLU A 77 -7.76 -3.94 -12.41
N LEU A 78 -7.92 -3.65 -11.12
CA LEU A 78 -8.11 -2.29 -10.64
C LEU A 78 -6.94 -1.37 -11.02
N LEU A 79 -5.70 -1.83 -10.87
CA LEU A 79 -4.52 -1.05 -11.28
C LEU A 79 -4.55 -0.73 -12.78
N LEU A 80 -4.96 -1.68 -13.62
CA LEU A 80 -5.04 -1.49 -15.07
C LEU A 80 -6.20 -0.58 -15.48
N GLU A 81 -7.39 -0.81 -14.93
CA GLU A 81 -8.61 -0.04 -15.20
C GLU A 81 -8.44 1.43 -14.82
N GLU A 82 -7.84 1.67 -13.65
CA GLU A 82 -7.55 3.03 -13.21
C GLU A 82 -6.38 3.66 -13.98
N GLY A 83 -5.61 2.89 -14.74
CA GLY A 83 -4.46 3.40 -15.50
C GLY A 83 -3.19 3.63 -14.68
N PHE A 84 -2.96 2.86 -13.61
CA PHE A 84 -1.72 2.90 -12.84
C PHE A 84 -0.51 2.48 -13.70
N THR A 85 0.61 3.15 -13.44
CA THR A 85 1.91 2.89 -14.06
C THR A 85 2.91 2.38 -13.02
N LYS A 86 4.11 1.98 -13.47
CA LYS A 86 5.19 1.55 -12.58
C LYS A 86 5.73 2.67 -11.67
N ASP A 87 5.45 3.94 -12.03
CA ASP A 87 5.94 5.11 -11.31
C ASP A 87 4.99 5.56 -10.18
N ASP A 88 3.76 5.03 -10.17
CA ASP A 88 2.79 5.15 -9.10
C ASP A 88 3.13 4.22 -7.92
N CYS A 89 2.32 4.25 -6.86
CA CYS A 89 2.60 3.55 -5.61
C CYS A 89 1.40 2.71 -5.12
N LEU A 90 1.69 1.51 -4.62
CA LEU A 90 0.78 0.69 -3.83
C LEU A 90 1.11 0.86 -2.35
N VAL A 91 0.14 1.34 -1.58
CA VAL A 91 0.23 1.54 -0.14
C VAL A 91 -0.54 0.41 0.55
N ALA A 92 0.19 -0.60 1.05
CA ALA A 92 -0.39 -1.65 1.87
C ALA A 92 -0.56 -1.14 3.32
N PHE A 93 -1.78 -0.75 3.66
CA PHE A 93 -2.13 -0.20 4.97
C PHE A 93 -2.85 -1.28 5.80
N GLY A 94 -2.10 -2.05 6.58
CA GLY A 94 -2.67 -3.10 7.43
C GLY A 94 -1.60 -3.96 8.09
N GLY A 95 -2.02 -5.15 8.54
CA GLY A 95 -1.13 -6.17 9.10
C GLY A 95 -0.48 -7.06 8.03
N GLY A 96 0.09 -8.19 8.48
CA GLY A 96 0.85 -9.12 7.64
C GLY A 96 0.12 -9.60 6.38
N MET A 97 -1.16 -9.96 6.50
CA MET A 97 -1.98 -10.39 5.36
C MET A 97 -2.03 -9.33 4.25
N VAL A 98 -2.37 -8.08 4.62
CA VAL A 98 -2.46 -6.94 3.70
C VAL A 98 -1.10 -6.63 3.07
N THR A 99 -0.03 -6.65 3.87
CA THR A 99 1.32 -6.35 3.39
C THR A 99 1.89 -7.44 2.50
N ASP A 100 1.55 -8.71 2.73
CA ASP A 100 1.98 -9.82 1.88
C ASP A 100 1.27 -9.79 0.53
N LEU A 101 -0.06 -9.62 0.54
CA LEU A 101 -0.85 -9.50 -0.69
C LEU A 101 -0.42 -8.26 -1.50
N GLY A 102 -0.34 -7.10 -0.84
CA GLY A 102 0.09 -5.86 -1.46
C GLY A 102 1.54 -5.91 -1.96
N GLY A 103 2.44 -6.51 -1.18
CA GLY A 103 3.84 -6.69 -1.56
C GLY A 103 4.00 -7.61 -2.78
N PHE A 104 3.25 -8.71 -2.83
CA PHE A 104 3.22 -9.60 -3.99
C PHE A 104 2.74 -8.85 -5.24
N VAL A 105 1.61 -8.16 -5.18
CA VAL A 105 1.07 -7.36 -6.28
C VAL A 105 2.04 -6.28 -6.71
N ALA A 106 2.59 -5.50 -5.78
CA ALA A 106 3.53 -4.42 -6.09
C ALA A 106 4.82 -4.95 -6.74
N SER A 107 5.31 -6.12 -6.31
CA SER A 107 6.54 -6.72 -6.86
C SER A 107 6.38 -7.29 -8.27
N THR A 108 5.14 -7.59 -8.68
CA THR A 108 4.85 -8.29 -9.95
C THR A 108 4.15 -7.40 -10.97
N PHE A 109 3.39 -6.38 -10.54
CA PHE A 109 2.73 -5.44 -11.44
C PHE A 109 3.75 -4.70 -12.30
N LYS A 110 3.65 -4.85 -13.63
CA LYS A 110 4.59 -4.29 -14.61
C LYS A 110 6.07 -4.54 -14.27
N ARG A 111 6.38 -5.70 -13.66
CA ARG A 111 7.72 -6.12 -13.18
C ARG A 111 8.26 -5.29 -12.00
N GLY A 112 7.37 -4.66 -11.24
CA GLY A 112 7.69 -3.92 -10.03
C GLY A 112 7.19 -2.48 -10.08
N MET A 113 6.45 -2.09 -9.05
CA MET A 113 6.08 -0.71 -8.72
C MET A 113 6.50 -0.38 -7.28
N ARG A 114 6.30 0.87 -6.87
CA ARG A 114 6.63 1.32 -5.51
C ARG A 114 5.58 0.90 -4.50
#